data_AF-A0A835YKV9-F1
#
_entry.id   AF-A0A835YKV9-F1
#
_cell.length_a   1.000
_cell.length_b   1.000
_cell.length_c   1.000
_cell.angle_alpha   90.00
_cell.angle_beta   90.00
_cell.angle_gamma   90.00
#
_symmetry.space_group_name_H-M   'P 1'
#
loop_
_entity.id
_entity.type
_entity.pdbx_description
1 polymer ?
#
loop_
_entity_poly.entity_id
_entity_poly.type
_entity_poly.pdbx_seq_one_letter_code
_entity_poly.pdbx_strand_id
1 'polypeptide(L)'
;MGLSSLLKDAKEVARVAKEAYQAATANGREVDVDVTADNEPDDDDRARLPPVLVATADLDKCISKCLQRFNKLIAKSRSTGTKFTDAQFPVTTTPNKCLYTCRLMKNEEIPAPSMWKRASEISARPQMFVDGVAAGDIQQGALGSCYFLGALAAIAAHKAHLESLIIAHDFEAGIVAVRFFKNNLWHAVIIDDYIGLASDGSILYARCTDPDEFWVPLLEKAYAKLHGSFESINGGYNYQVIMDMTGGAGYFHRTNELGSAESCFALIASLLRKHAVLAAFMLQNSEDITQERMDAAEAIGVVTNHAYTILRAFETKHGHQLIQLRNPWGQREFTGDWSDTSGMLSKELLKELDHVIAEDGTFWISAEDFMVYFSSDWVVATTSGRFADSDVNTPFFRLESKAKQAVGKSIIVLSQKDRRIEMAASLLSIPVVPLSLSVYRCLEGDYNPRTRSFGELLKEYNSRADAPTSQLRELVVEVDLDPRYVYTLKVNAPTVDGKRVGVYCGRGISFFLRVFATMDIRLEEPSVPDFRPKFPVGTAIAFPQTDDEGNETEAYVCILRSYRDMAPNYVVTAADDDQRKHDVTAQQMKEGAACYKQLVAQGKLKAR
;
A
#
# COMPACT_ATOMS: atom_id res chain seq x y z
N MET A 1 1.71 6.23 -37.64
CA MET A 1 1.17 4.85 -37.70
C MET A 1 -0.34 4.92 -37.43
N GLY A 2 -1.16 4.23 -38.23
CA GLY A 2 -2.61 4.45 -38.26
C GLY A 2 -3.35 3.83 -37.07
N LEU A 3 -4.49 4.43 -36.72
CA LEU A 3 -5.42 4.01 -35.66
C LEU A 3 -5.76 2.50 -35.67
N SER A 4 -5.62 1.81 -36.82
CA SER A 4 -5.89 0.38 -36.97
C SER A 4 -4.76 -0.54 -36.48
N SER A 5 -3.51 -0.07 -36.39
CA SER A 5 -2.42 -0.86 -35.81
C SER A 5 -2.52 -0.87 -34.28
N LEU A 6 -2.72 0.31 -33.66
CA LEU A 6 -2.92 0.46 -32.22
C LEU A 6 -4.16 -0.29 -31.70
N LEU A 7 -5.26 -0.35 -32.48
CA LEU A 7 -6.44 -1.15 -32.13
C LEU A 7 -6.25 -2.65 -32.36
N LYS A 8 -5.35 -3.06 -33.26
CA LYS A 8 -4.96 -4.46 -33.42
C LYS A 8 -4.11 -4.91 -32.25
N ASP A 9 -3.15 -4.10 -31.82
CA ASP A 9 -2.25 -4.40 -30.72
C ASP A 9 -3.01 -4.47 -29.37
N ALA A 10 -3.91 -3.53 -29.11
CA ALA A 10 -4.74 -3.56 -27.89
C ALA A 10 -5.75 -4.73 -27.85
N LYS A 11 -6.30 -5.13 -29.00
CA LYS A 11 -7.19 -6.30 -29.09
C LYS A 11 -6.43 -7.61 -28.98
N GLU A 12 -5.21 -7.66 -29.50
CA GLU A 12 -4.34 -8.82 -29.41
C GLU A 12 -3.84 -9.03 -27.98
N VAL A 13 -3.42 -7.96 -27.29
CA VAL A 13 -3.07 -8.01 -25.86
C VAL A 13 -4.26 -8.45 -25.00
N ALA A 14 -5.47 -7.93 -25.26
CA ALA A 14 -6.67 -8.35 -24.55
C ALA A 14 -7.09 -9.81 -24.86
N ARG A 15 -6.85 -10.28 -26.09
CA ARG A 15 -7.10 -11.67 -26.52
C ARG A 15 -6.12 -12.63 -25.83
N VAL A 16 -4.82 -12.31 -25.86
CA VAL A 16 -3.76 -13.10 -25.21
C VAL A 16 -3.97 -13.16 -23.70
N ALA A 17 -4.34 -12.04 -23.05
CA ALA A 17 -4.66 -12.04 -21.62
C ALA A 17 -5.89 -12.90 -21.28
N LYS A 18 -6.91 -12.89 -22.14
CA LYS A 18 -8.12 -13.70 -21.97
C LYS A 18 -7.87 -15.19 -22.22
N GLU A 19 -7.05 -15.54 -23.21
CA GLU A 19 -6.65 -16.92 -23.51
C GLU A 19 -5.74 -17.49 -22.43
N ALA A 20 -4.80 -16.69 -21.89
CA ALA A 20 -3.98 -17.07 -20.74
C ALA A 20 -4.84 -17.32 -19.48
N TYR A 21 -5.87 -16.50 -19.25
CA TYR A 21 -6.82 -16.68 -18.16
C TYR A 21 -7.68 -17.95 -18.31
N GLN A 22 -8.12 -18.25 -19.54
CA GLN A 22 -8.90 -19.46 -19.84
C GLN A 22 -8.05 -20.73 -19.78
N ALA A 23 -6.78 -20.67 -20.18
CA ALA A 23 -5.83 -21.78 -20.05
C ALA A 23 -5.49 -22.08 -18.58
N ALA A 24 -5.35 -21.04 -17.75
CA ALA A 24 -5.05 -21.17 -16.31
C ALA A 24 -6.19 -21.79 -15.49
N THR A 25 -7.43 -21.75 -15.99
CA THR A 25 -8.63 -22.21 -15.28
C THR A 25 -9.13 -23.59 -15.72
N ALA A 26 -8.55 -24.18 -16.77
CA ALA A 26 -9.09 -25.37 -17.42
C ALA A 26 -8.60 -26.73 -16.87
N ASN A 27 -7.54 -26.79 -16.05
CA ASN A 27 -7.00 -28.08 -15.58
C ASN A 27 -6.92 -28.17 -14.06
N GLY A 28 -8.05 -28.57 -13.45
CA GLY A 28 -8.04 -29.16 -12.11
C GLY A 28 -7.53 -30.60 -12.16
N ARG A 29 -6.26 -30.81 -11.81
CA ARG A 29 -5.75 -32.09 -11.31
C ARG A 29 -4.69 -31.83 -10.23
N GLU A 30 -4.84 -32.54 -9.11
CA GLU A 30 -3.87 -32.65 -8.02
C GLU A 30 -2.49 -33.04 -8.59
N VAL A 31 -1.44 -32.40 -8.08
CA VAL A 31 -0.06 -32.80 -8.36
C VAL A 31 0.66 -32.99 -7.03
N ASP A 32 0.93 -34.26 -6.71
CA ASP A 32 2.00 -34.67 -5.81
C ASP A 32 3.33 -34.18 -6.41
N VAL A 33 4.08 -33.37 -5.67
CA VAL A 33 5.43 -32.95 -6.06
C VAL A 33 6.43 -33.71 -5.22
N ASP A 34 7.05 -34.71 -5.85
CA ASP A 34 8.20 -35.44 -5.32
C ASP A 34 9.44 -34.54 -5.33
N VAL A 35 10.13 -34.47 -4.19
CA VAL A 35 11.18 -33.50 -3.90
C VAL A 35 12.54 -34.18 -4.05
N THR A 36 12.98 -34.49 -5.27
CA THR A 36 14.40 -34.69 -5.59
C THR A 36 14.63 -34.61 -7.09
N ALA A 37 15.26 -33.54 -7.58
CA ALA A 37 16.20 -33.49 -8.70
C ALA A 37 16.19 -32.12 -9.39
N ASP A 38 17.39 -31.65 -9.68
CA ASP A 38 17.74 -30.49 -10.48
C ASP A 38 16.94 -30.42 -11.79
N ASN A 39 16.33 -29.26 -12.08
CA ASN A 39 16.10 -28.76 -13.44
C ASN A 39 15.89 -27.24 -13.41
N GLU A 40 16.53 -26.55 -14.33
CA GLU A 40 16.30 -25.13 -14.65
C GLU A 40 14.80 -24.87 -14.90
N PRO A 41 14.26 -23.69 -14.53
CA PRO A 41 12.85 -23.41 -14.73
C PRO A 41 12.52 -23.33 -16.23
N ASP A 42 11.59 -24.18 -16.67
CA ASP A 42 11.08 -24.27 -18.03
C ASP A 42 10.44 -22.94 -18.49
N ASP A 43 10.58 -22.60 -19.78
CA ASP A 43 10.05 -21.38 -20.42
C ASP A 43 8.51 -21.21 -20.30
N ASP A 44 7.79 -22.24 -19.82
CA ASP A 44 6.33 -22.25 -19.57
C ASP A 44 5.92 -21.61 -18.23
N ASP A 45 6.86 -21.40 -17.28
CA ASP A 45 6.54 -20.74 -16.00
C ASP A 45 6.35 -19.21 -16.12
N ARG A 46 6.77 -18.59 -17.22
CA ARG A 46 6.50 -17.17 -17.51
C ARG A 46 5.03 -16.89 -17.81
N ALA A 47 4.23 -17.90 -18.16
CA ALA A 47 2.80 -17.77 -18.44
C ALA A 47 1.89 -17.93 -17.20
N ARG A 48 2.47 -18.29 -16.04
CA ARG A 48 1.74 -18.45 -14.77
C ARG A 48 2.01 -17.25 -13.89
N LEU A 49 1.38 -16.11 -14.18
CA LEU A 49 1.38 -14.97 -13.25
C LEU A 49 0.86 -15.44 -11.87
N PRO A 50 1.68 -15.40 -10.81
CA PRO A 50 1.19 -15.64 -9.45
C PRO A 50 0.16 -14.55 -9.10
N PRO A 51 -0.78 -14.83 -8.18
CA PRO A 51 -1.87 -13.93 -7.84
C PRO A 51 -1.35 -12.79 -6.96
N VAL A 52 -0.62 -11.84 -7.56
CA VAL A 52 -0.11 -10.63 -6.89
C VAL A 52 -1.22 -9.58 -6.77
N LEU A 53 -2.28 -9.72 -7.57
CA LEU A 53 -3.45 -8.86 -7.56
C LEU A 53 -4.57 -9.50 -6.74
N VAL A 54 -4.99 -8.80 -5.70
CA VAL A 54 -6.35 -8.96 -5.19
C VAL A 54 -7.25 -8.29 -6.22
N ALA A 55 -7.65 -9.04 -7.26
CA ALA A 55 -8.61 -8.56 -8.24
C ALA A 55 -9.96 -8.38 -7.55
N THR A 56 -10.34 -7.14 -7.28
CA THR A 56 -11.68 -6.79 -6.81
C THR A 56 -12.55 -6.42 -8.02
N ALA A 57 -13.86 -6.63 -7.92
CA ALA A 57 -14.79 -6.36 -9.02
C ALA A 57 -14.80 -4.88 -9.50
N ASP A 58 -14.32 -3.94 -8.67
CA ASP A 58 -14.22 -2.54 -9.01
C ASP A 58 -12.94 -2.16 -9.78
N LEU A 59 -11.93 -3.03 -9.85
CA LEU A 59 -10.68 -2.77 -10.58
C LEU A 59 -10.94 -2.51 -12.07
N ASP A 60 -11.65 -3.40 -12.75
CA ASP A 60 -11.99 -3.27 -14.17
C ASP A 60 -12.82 -2.02 -14.45
N LYS A 61 -13.74 -1.71 -13.51
CA LYS A 61 -14.57 -0.51 -13.57
C LYS A 61 -13.72 0.76 -13.40
N CYS A 62 -12.73 0.74 -12.52
CA CYS A 62 -11.78 1.83 -12.31
C CYS A 62 -10.95 2.07 -13.57
N ILE A 63 -10.34 1.02 -14.11
CA ILE A 63 -9.53 1.07 -15.34
C ILE A 63 -10.38 1.58 -16.51
N SER A 64 -11.56 1.01 -16.73
CA SER A 64 -12.47 1.40 -17.83
C SER A 64 -12.86 2.88 -17.76
N LYS A 65 -13.24 3.37 -16.56
CA LYS A 65 -13.56 4.79 -16.35
C LYS A 65 -12.33 5.69 -16.55
N CYS A 66 -11.16 5.25 -16.11
CA CYS A 66 -9.91 5.97 -16.31
C CYS A 66 -9.62 6.14 -17.80
N LEU A 67 -9.63 5.06 -18.57
CA LEU A 67 -9.35 5.07 -20.01
C LEU A 67 -10.33 5.96 -20.78
N GLN A 68 -11.63 5.96 -20.43
CA GLN A 68 -12.61 6.88 -21.03
C GLN A 68 -12.26 8.35 -20.78
N ARG A 69 -11.85 8.70 -19.56
CA ARG A 69 -11.42 10.07 -19.22
C ARG A 69 -10.10 10.42 -19.89
N PHE A 70 -9.14 9.50 -19.88
CA PHE A 70 -7.81 9.64 -20.48
C PHE A 70 -7.91 9.92 -21.98
N ASN A 71 -8.70 9.14 -22.72
CA ASN A 71 -8.91 9.33 -24.15
C ASN A 71 -9.55 10.69 -24.50
N LYS A 72 -10.46 11.20 -23.65
CA LYS A 72 -11.02 12.55 -23.82
C LYS A 72 -9.96 13.63 -23.63
N LEU A 73 -9.07 13.47 -22.67
CA LEU A 73 -7.98 14.42 -22.40
C LEU A 73 -6.94 14.42 -23.53
N ILE A 74 -6.59 13.24 -24.05
CA ILE A 74 -5.72 13.11 -25.23
C ILE A 74 -6.35 13.77 -26.46
N ALA A 75 -7.62 13.47 -26.75
CA ALA A 75 -8.32 14.07 -27.89
C ALA A 75 -8.32 15.61 -27.80
N LYS A 76 -8.55 16.15 -26.60
CA LYS A 76 -8.46 17.59 -26.34
C LYS A 76 -7.04 18.10 -26.61
N SER A 77 -6.02 17.48 -26.02
CA SER A 77 -4.61 17.88 -26.18
C SER A 77 -4.18 17.90 -27.66
N ARG A 78 -4.54 16.86 -28.42
CA ARG A 78 -4.26 16.78 -29.86
C ARG A 78 -5.02 17.85 -30.65
N SER A 79 -6.27 18.13 -30.31
CA SER A 79 -7.08 19.15 -31.00
C SER A 79 -6.59 20.58 -30.78
N THR A 80 -6.04 20.88 -29.60
CA THR A 80 -5.54 22.21 -29.25
C THR A 80 -4.05 22.38 -29.58
N GLY A 81 -3.34 21.30 -29.89
CA GLY A 81 -1.89 21.30 -30.07
C GLY A 81 -1.11 21.57 -28.79
N THR A 82 -1.74 21.42 -27.62
CA THR A 82 -1.12 21.70 -26.31
C THR A 82 -1.10 20.45 -25.46
N LYS A 83 0.05 20.12 -24.85
CA LYS A 83 0.16 19.02 -23.89
C LYS A 83 -0.79 19.21 -22.71
N PHE A 84 -1.26 18.10 -22.14
CA PHE A 84 -2.10 18.08 -20.95
C PHE A 84 -1.37 18.72 -19.77
N THR A 85 -2.08 19.55 -19.00
CA THR A 85 -1.59 20.10 -17.74
C THR A 85 -2.62 19.81 -16.67
N ASP A 86 -2.16 19.28 -15.54
CA ASP A 86 -3.00 18.85 -14.46
C ASP A 86 -3.45 20.02 -13.58
N ALA A 87 -4.66 20.52 -13.84
CA ALA A 87 -5.25 21.61 -13.06
C ALA A 87 -5.50 21.24 -11.58
N GLN A 88 -5.53 19.95 -11.23
CA GLN A 88 -5.73 19.49 -9.85
C GLN A 88 -4.41 19.32 -9.09
N PHE A 89 -3.27 19.27 -9.80
CA PHE A 89 -1.93 19.20 -9.23
C PHE A 89 -0.98 20.16 -9.99
N PRO A 90 -1.22 21.48 -9.89
CA PRO A 90 -0.64 22.50 -10.77
C PRO A 90 0.79 22.90 -10.40
N VAL A 91 1.76 22.02 -10.66
CA VAL A 91 3.17 22.19 -10.27
C VAL A 91 3.85 23.43 -10.89
N THR A 92 3.44 23.87 -12.08
CA THR A 92 4.04 25.03 -12.77
C THR A 92 3.41 26.38 -12.41
N THR A 93 2.15 26.40 -11.98
CA THR A 93 1.42 27.67 -11.74
C THR A 93 1.24 27.97 -10.26
N THR A 94 1.03 26.95 -9.41
CA THR A 94 0.94 27.11 -7.96
C THR A 94 1.68 25.97 -7.25
N PRO A 95 3.02 25.88 -7.37
CA PRO A 95 3.83 24.77 -6.85
C PRO A 95 3.63 24.52 -5.36
N ASN A 96 3.48 25.56 -4.54
CA ASN A 96 3.25 25.39 -3.10
C ASN A 96 2.02 24.54 -2.76
N LYS A 97 0.99 24.50 -3.61
CA LYS A 97 -0.19 23.63 -3.40
C LYS A 97 0.10 22.15 -3.61
N CYS A 98 1.17 21.85 -4.34
CA CYS A 98 1.61 20.51 -4.68
C CYS A 98 2.79 20.08 -3.81
N LEU A 99 3.59 21.02 -3.31
CA LEU A 99 4.74 20.74 -2.45
C LEU A 99 4.32 20.57 -0.99
N TYR A 100 3.48 21.48 -0.46
CA TYR A 100 3.21 21.55 0.97
C TYR A 100 1.76 21.22 1.31
N THR A 101 1.58 20.49 2.40
CA THR A 101 0.31 20.20 3.07
C THR A 101 -0.35 21.51 3.51
N CYS A 102 0.37 22.33 4.27
CA CYS A 102 -0.01 23.69 4.60
C CYS A 102 0.28 24.58 3.38
N ARG A 103 -0.65 24.64 2.43
CA ARG A 103 -0.52 25.37 1.14
C ARG A 103 -0.11 26.86 1.25
N LEU A 104 -0.13 27.41 2.46
CA LEU A 104 0.21 28.80 2.79
C LEU A 104 1.61 28.96 3.40
N MET A 105 2.20 27.89 3.96
CA MET A 105 3.49 27.92 4.62
C MET A 105 4.43 26.91 3.97
N LYS A 106 5.69 27.31 3.80
CA LYS A 106 6.72 26.38 3.33
C LYS A 106 7.18 25.53 4.50
N ASN A 107 7.41 24.25 4.24
CA ASN A 107 8.23 23.42 5.09
C ASN A 107 9.64 23.39 4.47
N GLU A 108 10.62 23.99 5.14
CA GLU A 108 12.00 24.07 4.66
C GLU A 108 12.69 22.69 4.60
N GLU A 109 12.13 21.67 5.27
CA GLU A 109 12.60 20.28 5.18
C GLU A 109 12.25 19.61 3.85
N ILE A 110 11.32 20.19 3.06
CA ILE A 110 10.91 19.65 1.77
C ILE A 110 11.62 20.41 0.65
N PRO A 111 12.61 19.80 -0.02
CA PRO A 111 13.35 20.47 -1.07
C PRO A 111 12.43 20.85 -2.23
N ALA A 112 12.40 22.13 -2.58
CA ALA A 112 11.59 22.62 -3.68
C ALA A 112 12.35 22.56 -5.01
N PRO A 113 11.74 22.07 -6.11
CA PRO A 113 12.34 22.15 -7.43
C PRO A 113 12.67 23.59 -7.84
N SER A 114 13.85 23.77 -8.43
CA SER A 114 14.27 25.04 -9.04
C SER A 114 13.43 25.33 -10.30
N MET A 115 13.03 24.28 -11.01
CA MET A 115 12.21 24.34 -12.20
C MET A 115 11.45 23.03 -12.44
N TRP A 116 10.43 23.08 -13.30
CA TRP A 116 9.65 21.94 -13.73
C TRP A 116 9.74 21.82 -15.25
N LYS A 117 10.12 20.65 -15.76
CA LYS A 117 10.22 20.36 -17.21
C LYS A 117 9.44 19.11 -17.56
N ARG A 118 8.90 19.04 -18.78
CA ARG A 118 8.29 17.82 -19.33
C ARG A 118 9.36 16.73 -19.50
N ALA A 119 8.94 15.47 -19.50
CA ALA A 119 9.85 14.36 -19.83
C ALA A 119 10.56 14.58 -21.19
N SER A 120 9.82 15.07 -22.19
CA SER A 120 10.37 15.40 -23.53
C SER A 120 11.32 16.60 -23.57
N GLU A 121 11.40 17.39 -22.50
CA GLU A 121 12.37 18.50 -22.35
C GLU A 121 13.62 18.07 -21.57
N ILE A 122 13.58 16.89 -20.94
CA ILE A 122 14.66 16.31 -20.15
C ILE A 122 15.40 15.26 -20.98
N SER A 123 14.65 14.36 -21.62
CA SER A 123 15.16 13.31 -22.51
C SER A 123 14.68 13.54 -23.94
N ALA A 124 15.54 13.21 -24.91
CA ALA A 124 15.20 13.25 -26.33
C ALA A 124 14.25 12.10 -26.74
N ARG A 125 14.20 11.02 -25.96
CA ARG A 125 13.37 9.83 -26.20
C ARG A 125 12.80 9.33 -24.87
N PRO A 126 11.87 10.07 -24.25
CA PRO A 126 11.29 9.65 -22.98
C PRO A 126 10.49 8.36 -23.17
N GLN A 127 10.79 7.37 -22.34
CA GLN A 127 10.16 6.06 -22.29
C GLN A 127 9.55 5.83 -20.90
N MET A 128 8.46 5.07 -20.86
CA MET A 128 7.87 4.71 -19.57
C MET A 128 8.76 3.67 -18.89
N PHE A 129 9.14 2.64 -19.64
CA PHE A 129 9.99 1.54 -19.22
C PHE A 129 11.12 1.36 -20.24
N VAL A 130 12.32 1.09 -19.77
CA VAL A 130 13.48 0.71 -20.60
C VAL A 130 13.87 -0.70 -20.19
N ASP A 131 13.68 -1.66 -21.10
CA ASP A 131 13.93 -3.10 -20.85
C ASP A 131 13.07 -3.74 -19.73
N GLY A 132 11.94 -3.11 -19.41
CA GLY A 132 10.97 -3.55 -18.42
C GLY A 132 11.12 -2.79 -17.11
N VAL A 133 10.72 -3.40 -16.00
CA VAL A 133 10.92 -2.85 -14.65
C VAL A 133 11.86 -3.74 -13.84
N ALA A 134 12.71 -3.11 -13.04
CA ALA A 134 13.59 -3.77 -12.10
C ALA A 134 13.72 -2.95 -10.81
N ALA A 135 14.08 -3.64 -9.72
CA ALA A 135 14.42 -2.95 -8.49
C ALA A 135 15.59 -1.99 -8.71
N GLY A 136 16.58 -2.40 -9.53
CA GLY A 136 17.78 -1.65 -9.88
C GLY A 136 17.52 -0.27 -10.50
N ASP A 137 16.39 -0.08 -11.20
CA ASP A 137 16.05 1.20 -11.83
C ASP A 137 15.86 2.31 -10.79
N ILE A 138 15.43 1.96 -9.57
CA ILE A 138 14.94 2.92 -8.59
C ILE A 138 16.10 3.61 -7.87
N GLN A 139 16.20 4.92 -8.01
CA GLN A 139 17.09 5.76 -7.21
C GLN A 139 16.34 6.84 -6.45
N GLN A 140 16.53 6.88 -5.13
CA GLN A 140 15.98 7.94 -4.30
C GLN A 140 16.64 9.30 -4.57
N GLY A 141 15.82 10.35 -4.60
CA GLY A 141 16.28 11.74 -4.64
C GLY A 141 16.21 12.43 -3.28
N ALA A 142 15.95 13.74 -3.30
CA ALA A 142 16.00 14.59 -2.12
C ALA A 142 14.77 14.48 -1.19
N LEU A 143 13.74 13.71 -1.57
CA LEU A 143 12.55 13.51 -0.75
C LEU A 143 12.74 12.26 0.14
N GLY A 144 12.23 12.31 1.38
CA GLY A 144 12.20 11.18 2.32
C GLY A 144 11.18 10.11 1.95
N SER A 145 11.13 9.69 0.68
CA SER A 145 10.20 8.69 0.13
C SER A 145 10.80 7.28 0.12
N CYS A 146 11.82 7.00 0.93
CA CYS A 146 12.51 5.69 0.99
C CYS A 146 11.55 4.51 1.18
N TYR A 147 10.53 4.68 2.03
CA TYR A 147 9.53 3.64 2.28
C TYR A 147 8.68 3.31 1.04
N PHE A 148 8.45 4.31 0.19
CA PHE A 148 7.74 4.15 -1.08
C PHE A 148 8.64 3.46 -2.11
N LEU A 149 9.87 3.92 -2.24
CA LEU A 149 10.83 3.37 -3.20
C LEU A 149 11.26 1.94 -2.85
N GLY A 150 11.50 1.66 -1.57
CA GLY A 150 11.79 0.29 -1.10
C GLY A 150 10.61 -0.67 -1.30
N ALA A 151 9.36 -0.18 -1.17
CA ALA A 151 8.19 -0.98 -1.50
C ALA A 151 8.07 -1.23 -3.01
N LEU A 152 8.29 -0.22 -3.86
CA LEU A 152 8.32 -0.41 -5.32
C LEU A 152 9.43 -1.37 -5.75
N ALA A 153 10.62 -1.28 -5.15
CA ALA A 153 11.73 -2.20 -5.40
C ALA A 153 11.35 -3.65 -5.05
N ALA A 154 10.63 -3.85 -3.95
CA ALA A 154 10.12 -5.16 -3.56
C ALA A 154 9.05 -5.67 -4.55
N ILE A 155 8.16 -4.80 -5.00
CA ILE A 155 7.11 -5.12 -5.98
C ILE A 155 7.69 -5.38 -7.37
N ALA A 156 8.87 -4.84 -7.71
CA ALA A 156 9.53 -5.07 -8.99
C ALA A 156 9.91 -6.55 -9.22
N ALA A 157 9.96 -7.37 -8.17
CA ALA A 157 10.03 -8.83 -8.30
C ALA A 157 8.81 -9.42 -9.04
N HIS A 158 7.70 -8.67 -9.09
CA HIS A 158 6.48 -8.97 -9.83
C HIS A 158 6.29 -7.98 -10.99
N LYS A 159 7.21 -8.02 -11.97
CA LYS A 159 7.30 -7.05 -13.08
C LYS A 159 5.96 -6.71 -13.73
N ALA A 160 5.20 -7.72 -14.15
CA ALA A 160 3.89 -7.53 -14.78
C ALA A 160 2.90 -6.78 -13.88
N HIS A 161 2.93 -7.01 -12.56
CA HIS A 161 2.09 -6.28 -11.62
C HIS A 161 2.51 -4.81 -11.54
N LEU A 162 3.80 -4.54 -11.35
CA LEU A 162 4.35 -3.19 -11.25
C LEU A 162 4.05 -2.38 -12.54
N GLU A 163 4.29 -2.96 -13.71
CA GLU A 163 3.97 -2.34 -15.01
C GLU A 163 2.48 -2.05 -15.13
N SER A 164 1.61 -2.98 -14.69
CA SER A 164 0.16 -2.81 -14.73
C SER A 164 -0.39 -1.70 -13.80
N LEU A 165 0.44 -1.13 -12.91
CA LEU A 165 0.06 0.08 -12.16
C LEU A 165 -0.09 1.28 -13.10
N ILE A 166 0.68 1.31 -14.19
CA ILE A 166 0.52 2.29 -15.27
C ILE A 166 -0.62 1.84 -16.17
N ILE A 167 -1.79 2.48 -16.04
CA ILE A 167 -2.97 2.15 -16.85
C ILE A 167 -2.73 2.55 -18.31
N ALA A 168 -2.19 3.76 -18.54
CA ALA A 168 -1.93 4.31 -19.86
C ALA A 168 -1.00 5.53 -19.77
N HIS A 169 -0.27 5.82 -20.83
CA HIS A 169 0.54 7.04 -20.95
C HIS A 169 0.65 7.50 -22.41
N ASP A 170 0.91 8.79 -22.61
CA ASP A 170 1.22 9.41 -23.90
C ASP A 170 2.11 10.64 -23.63
N PHE A 171 3.42 10.52 -23.86
CA PHE A 171 4.39 11.62 -23.65
C PHE A 171 4.24 12.76 -24.67
N GLU A 172 3.69 12.49 -25.85
CA GLU A 172 3.38 13.53 -26.85
C GLU A 172 2.22 14.40 -26.35
N ALA A 173 1.20 13.78 -25.74
CA ALA A 173 0.14 14.49 -25.05
C ALA A 173 0.53 14.94 -23.63
N GLY A 174 1.68 14.51 -23.09
CA GLY A 174 2.18 14.86 -21.76
C GLY A 174 1.27 14.39 -20.62
N ILE A 175 0.73 13.16 -20.71
CA ILE A 175 -0.28 12.62 -19.79
C ILE A 175 0.03 11.18 -19.40
N VAL A 176 -0.18 10.87 -18.12
CA VAL A 176 0.05 9.54 -17.54
C VAL A 176 -1.11 9.20 -16.60
N ALA A 177 -1.55 7.95 -16.61
CA ALA A 177 -2.58 7.42 -15.72
C ALA A 177 -2.05 6.25 -14.92
N VAL A 178 -2.16 6.34 -13.60
CA VAL A 178 -1.69 5.35 -12.63
C VAL A 178 -2.86 4.86 -11.79
N ARG A 179 -2.85 3.62 -11.33
CA ARG A 179 -3.81 3.12 -10.33
C ARG A 179 -3.16 2.85 -8.98
N PHE A 180 -3.94 3.08 -7.94
CA PHE A 180 -3.63 2.75 -6.56
C PHE A 180 -4.85 2.15 -5.89
N PHE A 181 -4.65 1.26 -4.94
CA PHE A 181 -5.68 0.81 -4.01
C PHE A 181 -5.67 1.73 -2.80
N LYS A 182 -6.80 2.33 -2.43
CA LYS A 182 -6.84 3.20 -1.25
C LYS A 182 -8.24 3.19 -0.68
N ASN A 183 -8.35 3.16 0.66
CA ASN A 183 -9.65 3.09 1.34
C ASN A 183 -10.55 1.99 0.74
N ASN A 184 -9.93 0.84 0.45
CA ASN A 184 -10.58 -0.36 -0.08
C ASN A 184 -11.15 -0.29 -1.50
N LEU A 185 -10.76 0.72 -2.27
CA LEU A 185 -11.21 0.91 -3.63
C LEU A 185 -10.02 1.16 -4.54
N TRP A 186 -10.15 0.77 -5.81
CA TRP A 186 -9.19 1.16 -6.82
C TRP A 186 -9.44 2.59 -7.28
N HIS A 187 -8.39 3.40 -7.23
CA HIS A 187 -8.36 4.79 -7.63
C HIS A 187 -7.41 4.99 -8.80
N ALA A 188 -7.92 5.58 -9.87
CA ALA A 188 -7.10 6.05 -10.98
C ALA A 188 -6.70 7.52 -10.78
N VAL A 189 -5.41 7.79 -10.91
CA VAL A 189 -4.79 9.11 -10.79
C VAL A 189 -4.19 9.46 -12.14
N ILE A 190 -4.72 10.51 -12.77
CA ILE A 190 -4.19 11.05 -14.03
C ILE A 190 -3.34 12.26 -13.70
N ILE A 191 -2.09 12.29 -14.16
CA ILE A 191 -1.13 13.39 -13.97
C ILE A 191 -0.60 13.86 -15.33
N ASP A 192 -0.03 15.07 -15.34
CA ASP A 192 0.88 15.47 -16.42
C ASP A 192 2.31 14.94 -16.17
N ASP A 193 3.17 15.02 -17.18
CA ASP A 193 4.54 14.51 -17.18
C ASP A 193 5.62 15.54 -16.78
N TYR A 194 5.25 16.62 -16.07
CA TYR A 194 6.24 17.53 -15.50
C TYR A 194 7.04 16.88 -14.37
N ILE A 195 8.37 16.96 -14.43
CA ILE A 195 9.32 16.49 -13.43
C ILE A 195 10.07 17.68 -12.82
N GLY A 196 10.26 17.65 -11.50
CA GLY A 196 10.96 18.70 -10.75
C GLY A 196 12.47 18.50 -10.81
N LEU A 197 13.20 19.58 -11.14
CA LEU A 197 14.66 19.56 -11.27
C LEU A 197 15.33 20.40 -10.18
N ALA A 198 16.54 19.99 -9.79
CA ALA A 198 17.45 20.77 -8.96
C ALA A 198 18.09 21.91 -9.76
N SER A 199 18.89 22.78 -9.12
CA SER A 199 19.51 23.93 -9.78
C SER A 199 20.60 23.56 -10.79
N ASP A 200 21.20 22.38 -10.64
CA ASP A 200 22.18 21.80 -11.56
C ASP A 200 21.53 21.09 -12.77
N GLY A 201 20.20 21.00 -12.79
CA GLY A 201 19.42 20.34 -13.84
C GLY A 201 19.16 18.85 -13.62
N SER A 202 19.64 18.25 -12.52
CA SER A 202 19.31 16.86 -12.18
C SER A 202 17.85 16.72 -11.77
N ILE A 203 17.26 15.52 -11.91
CA ILE A 203 15.96 15.21 -11.31
C ILE A 203 16.09 15.29 -9.78
N LEU A 204 15.22 16.09 -9.14
CA LEU A 204 15.35 16.40 -7.71
C LEU A 204 14.88 15.26 -6.80
N TYR A 205 13.75 14.63 -7.14
CA TYR A 205 13.17 13.54 -6.35
C TYR A 205 13.55 12.17 -6.94
N ALA A 206 12.71 11.14 -6.79
CA ALA A 206 13.03 9.81 -7.27
C ALA A 206 13.23 9.80 -8.79
N ARG A 207 14.16 8.96 -9.27
CA ARG A 207 14.52 8.85 -10.68
C ARG A 207 14.83 7.40 -11.06
N CYS A 208 14.80 7.13 -12.36
CA CYS A 208 15.34 5.90 -12.92
C CYS A 208 16.88 6.01 -13.08
N THR A 209 17.58 4.88 -13.06
CA THR A 209 19.01 4.82 -13.42
C THR A 209 19.24 5.14 -14.89
N ASP A 210 18.37 4.67 -15.78
CA ASP A 210 18.38 5.06 -17.19
C ASP A 210 17.78 6.48 -17.35
N PRO A 211 18.48 7.42 -18.01
CA PRO A 211 18.03 8.81 -18.16
C PRO A 211 16.83 8.99 -19.12
N ASP A 212 16.53 8.00 -19.97
CA ASP A 212 15.39 7.98 -20.86
C ASP A 212 14.15 7.32 -20.22
N GLU A 213 14.27 6.76 -19.00
CA GLU A 213 13.19 6.05 -18.29
C GLU A 213 12.50 6.92 -17.21
N PHE A 214 11.17 6.84 -17.11
CA PHE A 214 10.38 7.77 -16.28
C PHE A 214 9.33 7.12 -15.35
N TRP A 215 9.20 5.79 -15.28
CA TRP A 215 8.14 5.19 -14.44
C TRP A 215 8.29 5.54 -12.95
N VAL A 216 9.52 5.56 -12.40
CA VAL A 216 9.79 5.90 -10.98
C VAL A 216 9.35 7.33 -10.63
N PRO A 217 9.84 8.40 -11.30
CA PRO A 217 9.43 9.77 -10.97
C PRO A 217 7.92 10.01 -11.17
N LEU A 218 7.31 9.35 -12.16
CA LEU A 218 5.89 9.50 -12.45
C LEU A 218 5.00 8.78 -11.43
N LEU A 219 5.40 7.59 -10.95
CA LEU A 219 4.71 6.90 -9.85
C LEU A 219 4.79 7.71 -8.56
N GLU A 220 5.97 8.23 -8.20
CA GLU A 220 6.15 9.07 -7.00
C GLU A 220 5.25 10.31 -7.06
N LYS A 221 5.21 11.01 -8.21
CA LYS A 221 4.33 12.16 -8.42
C LYS A 221 2.85 11.79 -8.35
N ALA A 222 2.44 10.68 -8.96
CA ALA A 222 1.05 10.23 -8.89
C ALA A 222 0.63 9.88 -7.45
N TYR A 223 1.55 9.30 -6.68
CA TYR A 223 1.35 9.02 -5.26
C TYR A 223 1.27 10.32 -4.44
N ALA A 224 2.18 11.28 -4.67
CA ALA A 224 2.09 12.62 -4.06
C ALA A 224 0.74 13.29 -4.35
N LYS A 225 0.25 13.22 -5.59
CA LYS A 225 -1.08 13.73 -5.95
C LYS A 225 -2.20 12.99 -5.21
N LEU A 226 -2.14 11.67 -5.08
CA LEU A 226 -3.11 10.87 -4.33
C LEU A 226 -3.15 11.24 -2.85
N HIS A 227 -2.04 11.74 -2.30
CA HIS A 227 -1.91 12.19 -0.91
C HIS A 227 -1.97 13.71 -0.73
N GLY A 228 -2.12 14.46 -1.83
CA GLY A 228 -2.35 15.90 -1.85
C GLY A 228 -1.10 16.77 -2.02
N SER A 229 0.09 16.29 -1.66
CA SER A 229 1.37 17.01 -1.85
C SER A 229 2.59 16.08 -1.80
N PHE A 230 3.77 16.59 -2.16
CA PHE A 230 5.04 15.87 -1.95
C PHE A 230 5.40 15.77 -0.46
N GLU A 231 5.11 16.80 0.34
CA GLU A 231 5.29 16.76 1.79
C GLU A 231 4.49 15.63 2.46
N SER A 232 3.27 15.33 1.97
CA SER A 232 2.44 14.28 2.59
C SER A 232 2.91 12.85 2.33
N ILE A 233 3.92 12.70 1.47
CA ILE A 233 4.62 11.43 1.23
C ILE A 233 6.07 11.45 1.74
N ASN A 234 6.49 12.51 2.46
CA ASN A 234 7.79 12.57 3.12
C ASN A 234 7.73 11.82 4.46
N GLY A 235 8.30 10.60 4.49
CA GLY A 235 8.14 9.66 5.59
C GLY A 235 6.86 8.83 5.50
N GLY A 236 6.95 7.57 5.93
CA GLY A 236 5.85 6.61 5.86
C GLY A 236 6.33 5.17 6.07
N TYR A 237 5.46 4.20 5.78
CA TYR A 237 5.75 2.79 6.00
C TYR A 237 5.54 1.95 4.72
N ASN A 238 6.47 1.03 4.41
CA ASN A 238 6.44 0.21 3.18
C ASN A 238 5.15 -0.61 3.08
N TYR A 239 4.64 -1.15 4.19
CA TYR A 239 3.43 -1.97 4.15
C TYR A 239 2.23 -1.20 3.60
N GLN A 240 2.11 0.11 3.88
CA GLN A 240 1.05 0.96 3.34
C GLN A 240 1.18 1.07 1.83
N VAL A 241 2.40 1.27 1.34
CA VAL A 241 2.68 1.39 -0.10
C VAL A 241 2.39 0.06 -0.79
N ILE A 242 2.81 -1.07 -0.22
CA ILE A 242 2.52 -2.38 -0.79
C ILE A 242 1.01 -2.61 -0.87
N MET A 243 0.26 -2.32 0.18
CA MET A 243 -1.21 -2.40 0.13
C MET A 243 -1.79 -1.43 -0.90
N ASP A 244 -1.25 -0.22 -0.99
CA ASP A 244 -1.74 0.80 -1.90
C ASP A 244 -1.38 0.51 -3.37
N MET A 245 -0.42 -0.37 -3.66
CA MET A 245 -0.14 -0.87 -5.02
C MET A 245 -0.88 -2.17 -5.36
N THR A 246 -1.02 -3.06 -4.38
CA THR A 246 -1.44 -4.46 -4.63
C THR A 246 -2.90 -4.76 -4.26
N GLY A 247 -3.48 -4.00 -3.34
CA GLY A 247 -4.74 -4.37 -2.67
C GLY A 247 -4.60 -5.47 -1.62
N GLY A 248 -3.38 -5.96 -1.37
CA GLY A 248 -3.09 -7.05 -0.43
C GLY A 248 -3.16 -6.66 1.04
N ALA A 249 -2.54 -7.52 1.85
CA ALA A 249 -2.33 -7.31 3.28
C ALA A 249 -0.84 -7.18 3.58
N GLY A 250 -0.45 -6.18 4.37
CA GLY A 250 0.91 -6.04 4.90
C GLY A 250 0.90 -6.16 6.41
N TYR A 251 1.79 -6.97 6.96
CA TYR A 251 1.96 -7.16 8.41
C TYR A 251 3.45 -7.29 8.76
N PHE A 252 3.75 -7.16 10.05
CA PHE A 252 5.12 -7.13 10.55
C PHE A 252 5.49 -8.45 11.20
N HIS A 253 6.72 -8.88 10.96
CA HIS A 253 7.42 -9.84 11.79
C HIS A 253 8.52 -9.13 12.56
N ARG A 254 8.62 -9.44 13.85
CA ARG A 254 9.76 -9.02 14.64
C ARG A 254 10.78 -10.13 14.66
N THR A 255 11.99 -9.82 14.25
CA THR A 255 13.14 -10.73 14.28
C THR A 255 13.43 -11.26 15.67
N ASN A 256 13.27 -10.44 16.72
CA ASN A 256 13.45 -10.87 18.12
C ASN A 256 12.44 -11.95 18.57
N GLU A 257 11.27 -12.05 17.93
CA GLU A 257 10.23 -13.06 18.20
C GLU A 257 10.50 -14.40 17.48
N LEU A 258 11.42 -14.43 16.52
CA LEU A 258 11.74 -15.63 15.71
C LEU A 258 12.75 -16.57 16.38
N GLY A 259 13.43 -16.12 17.44
CA GLY A 259 14.29 -16.96 18.29
C GLY A 259 15.69 -17.28 17.73
N SER A 260 15.85 -17.53 16.43
CA SER A 260 17.16 -17.83 15.81
C SER A 260 17.30 -17.32 14.37
N ALA A 261 18.55 -17.15 13.91
CA ALA A 261 18.89 -16.78 12.54
C ALA A 261 18.37 -17.80 11.53
N GLU A 262 18.49 -19.09 11.87
CA GLU A 262 17.95 -20.19 11.07
C GLU A 262 16.42 -20.09 10.89
N SER A 263 15.69 -19.81 11.97
CA SER A 263 14.22 -19.65 11.91
C SER A 263 13.83 -18.41 11.09
N CYS A 264 14.59 -17.32 11.22
CA CYS A 264 14.40 -16.11 10.44
C CYS A 264 14.62 -16.35 8.95
N PHE A 265 15.75 -16.96 8.59
CA PHE A 265 16.08 -17.33 7.22
C PHE A 265 15.03 -18.28 6.62
N ALA A 266 14.65 -19.33 7.34
CA ALA A 266 13.66 -20.30 6.87
C ALA A 266 12.31 -19.64 6.59
N LEU A 267 11.88 -18.69 7.43
CA LEU A 267 10.66 -17.93 7.23
C LEU A 267 10.76 -17.00 6.00
N ILE A 268 11.82 -16.21 5.88
CA ILE A 268 12.07 -15.33 4.73
C ILE A 268 12.08 -16.14 3.43
N ALA A 269 12.85 -17.22 3.38
CA ALA A 269 12.93 -18.11 2.22
C ALA A 269 11.57 -18.72 1.87
N SER A 270 10.80 -19.16 2.88
CA SER A 270 9.44 -19.68 2.69
C SER A 270 8.48 -18.64 2.10
N LEU A 271 8.58 -17.39 2.53
CA LEU A 271 7.73 -16.31 2.05
C LEU A 271 8.11 -15.85 0.63
N LEU A 272 9.41 -15.73 0.33
CA LEU A 272 9.88 -15.43 -1.03
C LEU A 272 9.46 -16.52 -2.03
N ARG A 273 9.55 -17.81 -1.64
CA ARG A 273 9.03 -18.93 -2.45
C ARG A 273 7.52 -18.86 -2.69
N LYS A 274 6.78 -18.20 -1.80
CA LYS A 274 5.34 -17.93 -1.92
C LYS A 274 5.05 -16.59 -2.62
N HIS A 275 6.05 -15.98 -3.25
CA HIS A 275 5.91 -14.71 -3.96
C HIS A 275 5.43 -13.56 -3.05
N ALA A 276 5.77 -13.61 -1.75
CA ALA A 276 5.50 -12.51 -0.84
C ALA A 276 6.45 -11.34 -1.11
N VAL A 277 5.95 -10.12 -0.92
CA VAL A 277 6.74 -8.89 -1.05
C VAL A 277 7.31 -8.55 0.32
N LEU A 278 8.64 -8.48 0.42
CA LEU A 278 9.37 -8.35 1.68
C LEU A 278 10.18 -7.06 1.76
N ALA A 279 10.11 -6.38 2.89
CA ALA A 279 10.90 -5.18 3.17
C ALA A 279 11.38 -5.19 4.62
N ALA A 280 12.61 -4.75 4.88
CA ALA A 280 13.20 -4.62 6.20
C ALA A 280 13.33 -3.15 6.60
N PHE A 281 13.25 -2.86 7.89
CA PHE A 281 13.50 -1.53 8.43
C PHE A 281 14.58 -1.55 9.48
N MET A 282 15.50 -0.60 9.37
CA MET A 282 16.43 -0.28 10.44
C MET A 282 15.84 0.88 11.24
N LEU A 283 15.09 0.59 12.30
CA LEU A 283 14.45 1.63 13.12
C LEU A 283 15.47 2.34 14.02
N GLN A 284 15.28 3.65 14.20
CA GLN A 284 15.94 4.38 15.30
C GLN A 284 15.06 4.30 16.56
N ASN A 285 15.70 4.23 17.73
CA ASN A 285 15.06 4.38 19.05
C ASN A 285 13.93 3.39 19.38
N SER A 286 14.01 2.13 18.94
CA SER A 286 13.24 1.06 19.59
C SER A 286 13.90 0.69 20.93
N GLU A 287 13.15 0.12 21.87
CA GLU A 287 13.70 -0.35 23.15
C GLU A 287 14.88 -1.34 22.96
N ASP A 288 14.97 -1.96 21.79
CA ASP A 288 15.93 -3.00 21.43
C ASP A 288 17.17 -2.50 20.62
N ILE A 289 17.20 -1.23 20.21
CA ILE A 289 18.28 -0.67 19.37
C ILE A 289 19.00 0.46 20.12
N THR A 290 20.23 0.18 20.56
CA THR A 290 21.10 1.15 21.23
C THR A 290 21.76 2.11 20.23
N GLN A 291 22.16 3.30 20.68
CA GLN A 291 22.95 4.23 19.86
C GLN A 291 24.25 3.58 19.35
N GLU A 292 24.92 2.78 20.17
CA GLU A 292 26.12 2.03 19.79
C GLU A 292 25.86 1.09 18.60
N ARG A 293 24.70 0.41 18.59
CA ARG A 293 24.29 -0.46 17.48
C ARG A 293 24.01 0.33 16.21
N MET A 294 23.41 1.52 16.34
CA MET A 294 23.20 2.43 15.22
C MET A 294 24.52 2.92 14.64
N ASP A 295 25.45 3.35 15.48
CA ASP A 295 26.79 3.81 15.06
C ASP A 295 27.56 2.67 14.38
N ALA A 296 27.47 1.45 14.92
CA ALA A 296 28.06 0.26 14.31
C ALA A 296 27.43 -0.08 12.95
N ALA A 297 26.11 0.04 12.82
CA ALA A 297 25.40 -0.15 11.55
C ALA A 297 25.86 0.89 10.50
N GLU A 298 25.96 2.16 10.89
CA GLU A 298 26.41 3.22 9.98
C GLU A 298 27.87 3.06 9.56
N ALA A 299 28.73 2.59 10.47
CA ALA A 299 30.15 2.34 10.20
C ALA A 299 30.38 1.25 9.14
N ILE A 300 29.44 0.33 8.98
CA ILE A 300 29.46 -0.73 7.97
C ILE A 300 28.48 -0.49 6.81
N GLY A 301 28.01 0.76 6.64
CA GLY A 301 27.21 1.18 5.49
C GLY A 301 25.69 0.97 5.60
N VAL A 302 25.18 0.42 6.70
CA VAL A 302 23.73 0.30 6.94
C VAL A 302 23.17 1.64 7.43
N VAL A 303 22.16 2.15 6.73
CA VAL A 303 21.52 3.43 7.00
C VAL A 303 20.45 3.26 8.09
N THR A 304 20.51 4.12 9.10
CA THR A 304 19.52 4.18 10.19
C THR A 304 18.25 4.92 9.76
N ASN A 305 17.10 4.58 10.36
CA ASN A 305 15.77 5.13 10.04
C ASN A 305 15.40 4.99 8.55
N HIS A 306 15.74 3.84 7.96
CA HIS A 306 15.64 3.65 6.52
C HIS A 306 15.05 2.28 6.15
N ALA A 307 14.37 2.26 5.01
CA ALA A 307 13.73 1.07 4.46
C ALA A 307 14.65 0.37 3.46
N TYR A 308 14.74 -0.95 3.58
CA TYR A 308 15.46 -1.83 2.66
C TYR A 308 14.49 -2.85 2.07
N THR A 309 14.79 -3.34 0.88
CA THR A 309 14.04 -4.43 0.24
C THR A 309 14.73 -5.76 0.50
N ILE A 310 13.99 -6.80 0.89
CA ILE A 310 14.51 -8.18 0.91
C ILE A 310 14.17 -8.80 -0.45
N LEU A 311 15.20 -9.13 -1.22
CA LEU A 311 15.05 -9.63 -2.59
C LEU A 311 15.14 -11.16 -2.66
N ARG A 312 16.15 -11.74 -2.00
CA ARG A 312 16.47 -13.16 -2.10
C ARG A 312 16.94 -13.74 -0.76
N ALA A 313 16.77 -15.04 -0.61
CA ALA A 313 17.38 -15.83 0.45
C ALA A 313 18.06 -17.04 -0.21
N PHE A 314 19.31 -17.30 0.15
CA PHE A 314 20.13 -18.34 -0.46
C PHE A 314 20.95 -19.07 0.59
N GLU A 315 20.91 -20.40 0.57
CA GLU A 315 21.74 -21.25 1.42
C GLU A 315 22.86 -21.84 0.56
N THR A 316 24.11 -21.55 0.93
CA THR A 316 25.28 -22.05 0.21
C THR A 316 25.48 -23.55 0.45
N LYS A 317 26.25 -24.21 -0.41
CA LYS A 317 26.66 -25.63 -0.25
C LYS A 317 27.40 -25.93 1.06
N HIS A 318 27.93 -24.91 1.70
CA HIS A 318 28.64 -25.00 2.98
C HIS A 318 27.75 -24.67 4.19
N GLY A 319 26.44 -24.47 3.98
CA GLY A 319 25.46 -24.21 5.04
C GLY A 319 25.37 -22.74 5.48
N HIS A 320 26.04 -21.82 4.79
CA HIS A 320 25.87 -20.38 5.07
C HIS A 320 24.52 -19.87 4.54
N GLN A 321 23.75 -19.22 5.39
CA GLN A 321 22.44 -18.66 5.09
C GLN A 321 22.56 -17.16 4.80
N LEU A 322 22.35 -16.78 3.55
CA LEU A 322 22.56 -15.42 3.06
C LEU A 322 21.24 -14.78 2.63
N ILE A 323 21.05 -13.51 2.96
CA ILE A 323 19.89 -12.70 2.59
C ILE A 323 20.38 -11.57 1.69
N GLN A 324 19.75 -11.39 0.53
CA GLN A 324 20.03 -10.26 -0.35
C GLN A 324 19.11 -9.10 -0.01
N LEU A 325 19.71 -7.96 0.30
CA LEU A 325 19.02 -6.71 0.56
C LEU A 325 19.30 -5.70 -0.53
N ARG A 326 18.40 -4.71 -0.67
CA ARG A 326 18.63 -3.55 -1.53
C ARG A 326 18.30 -2.24 -0.80
N ASN A 327 19.26 -1.32 -0.84
CA ASN A 327 19.10 0.08 -0.46
C ASN A 327 18.41 0.84 -1.62
N PRO A 328 17.22 1.45 -1.41
CA PRO A 328 16.52 2.20 -2.46
C PRO A 328 17.24 3.49 -2.90
N TRP A 329 18.34 3.88 -2.26
CA TRP A 329 19.21 4.95 -2.75
C TRP A 329 19.97 4.56 -4.02
N GLY A 330 20.09 3.26 -4.30
CA GLY A 330 20.89 2.76 -5.42
C GLY A 330 22.40 2.88 -5.18
N GLN A 331 22.81 3.06 -3.92
CA GLN A 331 24.18 3.22 -3.44
C GLN A 331 24.21 3.04 -1.92
N ARG A 332 25.40 3.11 -1.31
CA ARG A 332 25.70 2.93 0.11
C ARG A 332 25.27 1.55 0.60
N GLU A 333 26.15 0.60 0.36
CA GLU A 333 25.97 -0.82 0.65
C GLU A 333 26.62 -1.25 1.97
N PHE A 334 26.20 -2.41 2.46
CA PHE A 334 26.84 -3.09 3.58
C PHE A 334 28.29 -3.44 3.23
N THR A 335 29.22 -3.24 4.16
CA THR A 335 30.65 -3.51 3.95
C THR A 335 31.20 -4.62 4.85
N GLY A 336 30.34 -5.31 5.60
CA GLY A 336 30.71 -6.47 6.41
C GLY A 336 30.91 -7.75 5.61
N ASP A 337 30.92 -8.89 6.30
CA ASP A 337 31.09 -10.22 5.71
C ASP A 337 30.00 -10.50 4.66
N TRP A 338 30.36 -11.17 3.56
CA TRP A 338 29.47 -11.43 2.40
C TRP A 338 29.08 -10.20 1.57
N SER A 339 29.53 -9.00 1.93
CA SER A 339 29.40 -7.84 1.05
C SER A 339 30.23 -7.97 -0.23
N ASP A 340 29.94 -7.09 -1.18
CA ASP A 340 30.69 -6.84 -2.41
C ASP A 340 32.19 -6.58 -2.17
N THR A 341 32.55 -6.10 -0.98
CA THR A 341 33.94 -5.78 -0.60
C THR A 341 34.60 -6.81 0.32
N SER A 342 33.85 -7.79 0.84
CA SER A 342 34.31 -8.74 1.88
C SER A 342 35.37 -9.74 1.43
N GLY A 343 35.49 -9.99 0.12
CA GLY A 343 36.32 -11.07 -0.43
C GLY A 343 35.79 -12.49 -0.16
N MET A 344 34.68 -12.64 0.57
CA MET A 344 34.03 -13.93 0.86
C MET A 344 33.14 -14.42 -0.29
N LEU A 345 32.69 -13.51 -1.15
CA LEU A 345 32.00 -13.83 -2.39
C LEU A 345 33.01 -14.33 -3.44
N SER A 346 33.30 -15.63 -3.43
CA SER A 346 34.16 -16.25 -4.44
C SER A 346 33.56 -16.12 -5.85
N LYS A 347 34.38 -16.27 -6.90
CA LYS A 347 33.88 -16.20 -8.29
C LYS A 347 32.81 -17.26 -8.57
N GLU A 348 32.97 -18.44 -7.98
CA GLU A 348 32.02 -19.54 -8.07
C GLU A 348 30.70 -19.19 -7.37
N LEU A 349 30.77 -18.60 -6.17
CA LEU A 349 29.59 -18.19 -5.41
C LEU A 349 28.87 -17.02 -6.09
N LEU A 350 29.58 -16.02 -6.62
CA LEU A 350 28.97 -14.92 -7.39
C LEU A 350 28.15 -15.43 -8.58
N LYS A 351 28.68 -16.44 -9.28
CA LYS A 351 27.96 -17.09 -10.38
C LYS A 351 26.73 -17.85 -9.91
N GLU A 352 26.83 -18.54 -8.77
CA GLU A 352 25.70 -19.27 -8.17
C GLU A 352 24.61 -18.33 -7.65
N LEU A 353 25.02 -17.17 -7.12
CA LEU A 353 24.11 -16.12 -6.66
C LEU A 353 23.54 -15.29 -7.83
N ASP A 354 24.06 -15.39 -9.04
CA ASP A 354 23.78 -14.44 -10.14
C ASP A 354 23.92 -12.98 -9.66
N HIS A 355 25.03 -12.70 -8.96
CA HIS A 355 25.32 -11.41 -8.35
C HIS A 355 26.47 -10.70 -9.07
N VAL A 356 26.29 -9.42 -9.36
CA VAL A 356 27.30 -8.56 -9.96
C VAL A 356 27.81 -7.62 -8.89
N ILE A 357 29.13 -7.57 -8.70
CA ILE A 357 29.75 -6.60 -7.80
C ILE A 357 29.65 -5.21 -8.44
N ALA A 358 28.84 -4.33 -7.85
CA ALA A 358 28.60 -2.97 -8.34
C ALA A 358 28.01 -2.11 -7.23
N GLU A 359 28.32 -0.81 -7.22
CA GLU A 359 27.65 0.15 -6.32
C GLU A 359 26.25 0.49 -6.87
N ASP A 360 25.30 -0.40 -6.61
CA ASP A 360 23.90 -0.30 -7.06
C ASP A 360 22.87 -0.37 -5.91
N GLY A 361 23.38 -0.45 -4.67
CA GLY A 361 22.61 -0.56 -3.43
C GLY A 361 22.25 -2.00 -3.06
N THR A 362 22.58 -3.00 -3.88
CA THR A 362 22.22 -4.42 -3.66
C THR A 362 23.40 -5.17 -3.06
N PHE A 363 23.19 -5.81 -1.91
CA PHE A 363 24.25 -6.53 -1.21
C PHE A 363 23.73 -7.79 -0.52
N TRP A 364 24.64 -8.72 -0.26
CA TRP A 364 24.39 -9.91 0.56
C TRP A 364 24.84 -9.69 2.01
N ILE A 365 24.12 -10.30 2.93
CA ILE A 365 24.40 -10.30 4.37
C ILE A 365 24.08 -11.68 4.95
N SER A 366 24.74 -12.08 6.03
CA SER A 366 24.39 -13.31 6.76
C SER A 366 23.03 -13.18 7.47
N ALA A 367 22.33 -14.30 7.71
CA ALA A 367 21.10 -14.29 8.50
C ALA A 367 21.33 -13.81 9.94
N GLU A 368 22.51 -14.09 10.49
CA GLU A 368 22.95 -13.60 11.79
C GLU A 368 23.07 -12.08 11.81
N ASP A 369 23.81 -11.50 10.87
CA ASP A 369 23.98 -10.05 10.78
C ASP A 369 22.66 -9.36 10.42
N PHE A 370 21.80 -10.00 9.61
CA PHE A 370 20.45 -9.49 9.35
C PHE A 370 19.66 -9.33 10.65
N MET A 371 19.66 -10.33 11.53
CA MET A 371 19.02 -10.23 12.84
C MET A 371 19.71 -9.21 13.76
N VAL A 372 21.00 -8.96 13.58
CA VAL A 372 21.75 -7.93 14.33
C VAL A 372 21.48 -6.52 13.80
N TYR A 373 21.17 -6.28 12.54
CA TYR A 373 20.95 -4.90 12.08
C TYR A 373 19.47 -4.57 11.88
N PHE A 374 18.64 -5.53 11.47
CA PHE A 374 17.23 -5.32 11.12
C PHE A 374 16.27 -5.85 12.19
N SER A 375 16.67 -5.77 13.47
CA SER A 375 16.07 -6.53 14.57
C SER A 375 14.65 -6.17 14.97
N SER A 376 14.11 -5.03 14.53
CA SER A 376 12.88 -4.46 15.09
C SER A 376 11.61 -4.88 14.36
N ASP A 377 11.57 -4.74 13.03
CA ASP A 377 10.37 -5.00 12.23
C ASP A 377 10.75 -5.19 10.75
N TRP A 378 10.29 -6.28 10.13
CA TRP A 378 10.26 -6.41 8.68
C TRP A 378 8.86 -6.79 8.22
N VAL A 379 8.47 -6.23 7.08
CA VAL A 379 7.13 -6.33 6.52
C VAL A 379 7.06 -7.54 5.61
N VAL A 380 6.02 -8.34 5.81
CA VAL A 380 5.55 -9.35 4.88
C VAL A 380 4.25 -8.86 4.28
N ALA A 381 4.20 -8.80 2.96
CA ALA A 381 2.96 -8.59 2.26
C ALA A 381 2.60 -9.81 1.42
N THR A 382 1.40 -10.33 1.67
CA THR A 382 0.84 -11.45 0.90
C THR A 382 -0.30 -10.94 0.04
N THR A 383 -0.34 -11.47 -1.18
CA THR A 383 -1.22 -11.03 -2.26
C THR A 383 -2.22 -12.13 -2.66
N SER A 384 -1.95 -13.37 -2.27
CA SER A 384 -2.79 -14.53 -2.57
C SER A 384 -3.75 -14.85 -1.42
N GLY A 385 -5.04 -14.65 -1.65
CA GLY A 385 -6.11 -15.09 -0.75
C GLY A 385 -7.48 -14.77 -1.33
N ARG A 386 -8.49 -15.60 -1.01
CA ARG A 386 -9.88 -15.24 -1.29
C ARG A 386 -10.27 -14.07 -0.41
N PHE A 387 -10.83 -13.04 -1.04
CA PHE A 387 -11.09 -11.74 -0.45
C PHE A 387 -12.58 -11.58 -0.12
N ALA A 388 -12.87 -11.15 1.10
CA ALA A 388 -14.20 -10.67 1.48
C ALA A 388 -14.06 -9.30 2.15
N ASP A 389 -14.93 -8.37 1.75
CA ASP A 389 -14.93 -6.98 2.22
C ASP A 389 -16.29 -6.55 2.79
N SER A 390 -16.25 -5.70 3.80
CA SER A 390 -17.40 -4.98 4.34
C SER A 390 -17.01 -3.57 4.77
N ASP A 391 -17.82 -2.60 4.37
CA ASP A 391 -17.75 -1.23 4.88
C ASP A 391 -18.40 -1.14 6.26
N VAL A 392 -17.68 -0.62 7.25
CA VAL A 392 -18.09 -0.72 8.66
C VAL A 392 -19.08 0.38 9.04
N ASN A 393 -20.38 0.07 9.07
CA ASN A 393 -21.41 0.88 9.77
C ASN A 393 -21.88 0.24 11.09
N THR A 394 -21.56 -1.04 11.29
CA THR A 394 -21.90 -1.87 12.45
C THR A 394 -20.60 -2.40 13.05
N PRO A 395 -20.38 -2.33 14.38
CA PRO A 395 -19.10 -2.78 14.96
C PRO A 395 -18.94 -4.30 15.02
N PHE A 396 -19.75 -5.07 14.28
CA PHE A 396 -19.79 -6.54 14.34
C PHE A 396 -19.94 -7.17 12.96
N PHE A 397 -19.26 -8.29 12.73
CA PHE A 397 -19.30 -9.08 11.50
C PHE A 397 -19.35 -10.56 11.81
N ARG A 398 -20.11 -11.32 11.04
CA ARG A 398 -20.09 -12.79 11.06
C ARG A 398 -19.12 -13.26 9.99
N LEU A 399 -18.23 -14.17 10.36
CA LEU A 399 -17.29 -14.86 9.48
C LEU A 399 -17.47 -16.37 9.63
N GLU A 400 -17.71 -17.06 8.53
CA GLU A 400 -17.80 -18.53 8.48
C GLU A 400 -16.95 -19.08 7.35
N SER A 401 -16.36 -20.26 7.56
CA SER A 401 -15.73 -21.03 6.49
C SER A 401 -16.79 -21.88 5.80
N LYS A 402 -16.75 -21.94 4.47
CA LYS A 402 -17.57 -22.88 3.67
C LYS A 402 -16.83 -24.17 3.36
N ALA A 403 -15.57 -24.30 3.79
CA ALA A 403 -14.78 -25.49 3.55
C ALA A 403 -15.22 -26.64 4.46
N LYS A 404 -15.00 -27.89 4.02
CA LYS A 404 -15.28 -29.08 4.85
C LYS A 404 -14.21 -29.35 5.91
N GLN A 405 -13.01 -28.78 5.73
CA GLN A 405 -11.86 -28.94 6.62
C GLN A 405 -11.12 -27.60 6.72
N ALA A 406 -10.45 -27.36 7.84
CA ALA A 406 -9.58 -26.20 8.00
C ALA A 406 -8.40 -26.33 7.04
N VAL A 407 -8.13 -25.29 6.25
CA VAL A 407 -7.03 -25.27 5.29
C VAL A 407 -6.20 -24.02 5.52
N GLY A 408 -5.15 -24.09 6.34
CA GLY A 408 -4.20 -22.99 6.53
C GLY A 408 -4.73 -21.77 7.28
N LYS A 409 -3.84 -20.79 7.49
CA LYS A 409 -4.14 -19.55 8.21
C LYS A 409 -4.91 -18.57 7.33
N SER A 410 -5.88 -17.87 7.93
CA SER A 410 -6.55 -16.71 7.34
C SER A 410 -6.06 -15.42 8.00
N ILE A 411 -6.07 -14.33 7.25
CA ILE A 411 -5.62 -13.01 7.70
C ILE A 411 -6.81 -12.07 7.70
N ILE A 412 -7.09 -11.44 8.83
CA ILE A 412 -8.10 -10.41 8.99
C ILE A 412 -7.40 -9.06 9.06
N VAL A 413 -7.79 -8.13 8.18
CA VAL A 413 -7.26 -6.77 8.14
C VAL A 413 -8.39 -5.79 8.45
N LEU A 414 -8.27 -5.11 9.59
CA LEU A 414 -9.08 -3.95 9.93
C LEU A 414 -8.28 -2.70 9.57
N SER A 415 -8.75 -1.87 8.65
CA SER A 415 -8.10 -0.62 8.28
C SER A 415 -8.99 0.58 8.60
N GLN A 416 -8.39 1.76 8.71
CA GLN A 416 -9.10 3.03 8.79
C GLN A 416 -8.81 3.90 7.57
N LYS A 417 -9.74 4.80 7.27
CA LYS A 417 -9.57 5.75 6.17
C LYS A 417 -8.26 6.54 6.30
N ASP A 418 -7.50 6.64 5.22
CA ASP A 418 -6.29 7.46 5.17
C ASP A 418 -6.67 8.95 5.24
N ARG A 419 -6.21 9.63 6.29
CA ARG A 419 -6.52 11.03 6.61
C ARG A 419 -5.38 12.01 6.33
N ARG A 420 -4.29 11.59 5.67
CA ARG A 420 -3.16 12.50 5.37
C ARG A 420 -3.61 13.74 4.58
N ILE A 421 -4.56 13.58 3.67
CA ILE A 421 -5.16 14.71 2.92
C ILE A 421 -6.02 15.60 3.84
N GLU A 422 -6.71 15.02 4.82
CA GLU A 422 -7.58 15.76 5.75
C GLU A 422 -6.76 16.56 6.78
N MET A 423 -5.58 16.07 7.15
CA MET A 423 -4.61 16.77 8.02
C MET A 423 -4.12 18.08 7.42
N ALA A 424 -3.87 18.12 6.11
CA ALA A 424 -3.52 19.34 5.39
C ALA A 424 -4.59 20.45 5.52
N ALA A 425 -5.84 20.08 5.86
CA ALA A 425 -6.94 21.00 6.07
C ALA A 425 -7.31 21.25 7.55
N SER A 426 -6.75 20.48 8.49
CA SER A 426 -7.17 20.46 9.90
C SER A 426 -5.99 20.12 10.83
N LEU A 427 -5.53 21.14 11.57
CA LEU A 427 -4.51 21.07 12.64
C LEU A 427 -4.91 20.20 13.84
N LEU A 428 -6.12 19.62 13.85
CA LEU A 428 -6.72 18.89 14.97
C LEU A 428 -6.99 17.41 14.66
N SER A 429 -6.54 16.92 13.50
CA SER A 429 -6.83 15.56 13.07
C SER A 429 -5.85 14.59 13.72
N ILE A 430 -6.32 13.69 14.58
CA ILE A 430 -5.53 12.51 14.95
C ILE A 430 -5.33 11.70 13.64
N PRO A 431 -4.08 11.51 13.16
CA PRO A 431 -3.80 10.89 11.86
C PRO A 431 -4.35 9.47 11.77
N VAL A 432 -4.28 8.77 12.90
CA VAL A 432 -4.61 7.35 13.06
C VAL A 432 -5.23 7.17 14.44
N VAL A 433 -6.41 6.57 14.54
CA VAL A 433 -6.98 6.16 15.83
C VAL A 433 -6.54 4.73 16.17
N PRO A 434 -6.39 4.39 17.46
CA PRO A 434 -6.05 3.02 17.85
C PRO A 434 -7.11 2.04 17.36
N LEU A 435 -6.68 1.01 16.62
CA LEU A 435 -7.54 -0.05 16.10
C LEU A 435 -7.50 -1.25 17.03
N SER A 436 -8.67 -1.80 17.35
CA SER A 436 -8.77 -3.02 18.15
C SER A 436 -9.91 -3.89 17.65
N LEU A 437 -9.66 -5.20 17.60
CA LEU A 437 -10.60 -6.21 17.12
C LEU A 437 -10.72 -7.33 18.16
N SER A 438 -11.94 -7.74 18.48
CA SER A 438 -12.19 -8.95 19.25
C SER A 438 -12.77 -10.02 18.34
N VAL A 439 -12.22 -11.23 18.40
CA VAL A 439 -12.68 -12.41 17.65
C VAL A 439 -13.35 -13.36 18.63
N TYR A 440 -14.62 -13.62 18.41
CA TYR A 440 -15.39 -14.60 19.16
C TYR A 440 -15.65 -15.81 18.26
N ARG A 441 -15.69 -17.03 18.83
CA ARG A 441 -16.19 -18.22 18.10
C ARG A 441 -17.19 -19.06 18.90
N CYS A 442 -18.22 -19.58 18.23
CA CYS A 442 -19.18 -20.55 18.77
C CYS A 442 -19.38 -21.67 17.74
N LEU A 443 -19.93 -22.81 18.15
CA LEU A 443 -20.25 -23.88 17.21
C LEU A 443 -21.37 -23.40 16.27
N GLU A 444 -21.34 -23.83 15.01
CA GLU A 444 -22.33 -23.40 14.00
C GLU A 444 -23.78 -23.65 14.46
N GLY A 445 -24.04 -24.79 15.10
CA GLY A 445 -25.37 -25.13 15.63
C GLY A 445 -25.86 -24.25 16.79
N ASP A 446 -24.93 -23.58 17.49
CA ASP A 446 -25.25 -22.69 18.62
C ASP A 446 -25.43 -21.23 18.16
N TYR A 447 -25.12 -20.91 16.91
CA TYR A 447 -25.25 -19.55 16.37
C TYR A 447 -26.71 -19.21 16.03
N ASN A 448 -27.38 -18.40 16.85
CA ASN A 448 -28.79 -18.01 16.61
C ASN A 448 -29.02 -16.48 16.57
N PRO A 449 -28.81 -15.82 15.41
CA PRO A 449 -28.87 -14.36 15.32
C PRO A 449 -30.29 -13.79 15.25
N ARG A 450 -31.31 -14.61 14.93
CA ARG A 450 -32.64 -14.10 14.53
C ARG A 450 -33.60 -13.79 15.68
N THR A 451 -33.35 -14.32 16.88
CA THR A 451 -34.32 -14.25 18.00
C THR A 451 -33.76 -13.65 19.28
N ARG A 452 -32.48 -13.24 19.29
CA ARG A 452 -31.77 -12.90 20.52
C ARG A 452 -31.00 -11.60 20.42
N SER A 453 -30.81 -10.94 21.56
CA SER A 453 -29.93 -9.80 21.68
C SER A 453 -28.47 -10.19 21.47
N PHE A 454 -27.65 -9.26 20.98
CA PHE A 454 -26.22 -9.54 20.77
C PHE A 454 -25.47 -9.83 22.08
N GLY A 455 -25.89 -9.21 23.20
CA GLY A 455 -25.33 -9.49 24.51
C GLY A 455 -25.63 -10.91 25.01
N GLU A 456 -26.73 -11.52 24.55
CA GLU A 456 -27.04 -12.93 24.80
C GLU A 456 -26.22 -13.85 23.91
N LEU A 457 -26.05 -13.50 22.62
CA LEU A 457 -25.16 -14.23 21.72
C LEU A 457 -23.76 -14.33 22.31
N LEU A 458 -23.17 -13.23 22.79
CA LEU A 458 -21.82 -13.21 23.38
C LEU A 458 -21.60 -14.17 24.55
N LYS A 459 -22.65 -14.54 25.29
CA LYS A 459 -22.56 -15.48 26.43
C LYS A 459 -22.38 -16.93 25.99
N GLU A 460 -22.76 -17.26 24.76
CA GLU A 460 -22.69 -18.62 24.20
C GLU A 460 -21.41 -18.87 23.41
N TYR A 461 -20.59 -17.84 23.23
CA TYR A 461 -19.27 -18.01 22.62
C TYR A 461 -18.34 -18.72 23.59
N ASN A 462 -17.88 -19.88 23.16
CA ASN A 462 -16.98 -20.74 23.94
C ASN A 462 -15.59 -20.10 24.15
N SER A 463 -15.22 -19.11 23.33
CA SER A 463 -13.97 -18.39 23.49
C SER A 463 -13.99 -17.01 22.84
N ARG A 464 -13.25 -16.09 23.46
CA ARG A 464 -12.93 -14.75 22.95
C ARG A 464 -11.42 -14.60 22.88
N ALA A 465 -10.93 -14.09 21.76
CA ALA A 465 -9.56 -13.61 21.60
C ALA A 465 -9.60 -12.10 21.30
N ASP A 466 -8.81 -11.32 22.02
CA ASP A 466 -8.64 -9.89 21.74
C ASP A 466 -7.32 -9.71 20.99
N ALA A 467 -7.39 -9.11 19.81
CA ALA A 467 -6.18 -8.73 19.08
C ALA A 467 -5.47 -7.57 19.80
N PRO A 468 -4.13 -7.51 19.77
CA PRO A 468 -3.39 -6.36 20.23
C PRO A 468 -3.88 -5.07 19.56
N THR A 469 -3.94 -3.98 20.31
CA THR A 469 -4.32 -2.69 19.74
C THR A 469 -3.23 -2.20 18.81
N SER A 470 -3.57 -1.88 17.56
CA SER A 470 -2.65 -1.27 16.60
C SER A 470 -2.73 0.25 16.68
N GLN A 471 -1.57 0.90 16.69
CA GLN A 471 -1.42 2.36 16.53
C GLN A 471 -1.19 2.76 15.05
N LEU A 472 -1.32 1.80 14.14
CA LEU A 472 -1.12 1.98 12.70
C LEU A 472 -2.45 2.16 11.97
N ARG A 473 -2.37 2.54 10.69
CA ARG A 473 -3.55 2.66 9.81
C ARG A 473 -4.28 1.32 9.65
N GLU A 474 -3.60 0.20 9.91
CA GLU A 474 -4.13 -1.15 9.84
C GLU A 474 -3.86 -1.94 11.13
N LEU A 475 -4.79 -2.81 11.47
CA LEU A 475 -4.63 -3.92 12.41
C LEU A 475 -4.76 -5.22 11.61
N VAL A 476 -3.73 -6.06 11.67
CA VAL A 476 -3.72 -7.37 11.02
C VAL A 476 -3.77 -8.46 12.09
N VAL A 477 -4.64 -9.45 11.89
CA VAL A 477 -4.84 -10.56 12.82
C VAL A 477 -4.80 -11.86 12.03
N GLU A 478 -3.88 -12.75 12.38
CA GLU A 478 -3.89 -14.12 11.86
C GLU A 478 -4.86 -14.98 12.66
N VAL A 479 -5.73 -15.73 11.98
CA VAL A 479 -6.70 -16.64 12.59
C VAL A 479 -6.71 -17.97 11.85
N ASP A 480 -6.73 -19.07 12.60
CA ASP A 480 -7.02 -20.39 12.06
C ASP A 480 -8.55 -20.62 12.06
N LEU A 481 -9.14 -20.62 10.87
CA LEU A 481 -10.59 -20.77 10.69
C LEU A 481 -10.95 -22.25 10.65
N ASP A 482 -11.56 -22.74 11.72
CA ASP A 482 -12.11 -24.07 11.83
C ASP A 482 -13.56 -24.05 11.34
N PRO A 483 -13.92 -24.82 10.28
CA PRO A 483 -15.25 -24.80 9.71
C PRO A 483 -16.38 -25.23 10.65
N ARG A 484 -16.08 -25.85 11.80
CA ARG A 484 -17.09 -26.19 12.81
C ARG A 484 -17.62 -24.96 13.55
N TYR A 485 -16.94 -23.82 13.43
CA TYR A 485 -17.23 -22.61 14.17
C TYR A 485 -17.73 -21.49 13.27
N VAL A 486 -18.63 -20.69 13.85
CA VAL A 486 -18.97 -19.36 13.34
C VAL A 486 -18.21 -18.34 14.18
N TYR A 487 -17.53 -17.43 13.48
CA TYR A 487 -16.74 -16.37 14.08
C TYR A 487 -17.52 -15.07 14.09
N THR A 488 -17.46 -14.33 15.19
CA THR A 488 -17.96 -12.96 15.28
C THR A 488 -16.80 -12.02 15.52
N LEU A 489 -16.59 -11.10 14.58
CA LEU A 489 -15.56 -10.08 14.61
C LEU A 489 -16.17 -8.80 15.15
N LYS A 490 -15.62 -8.25 16.23
CA LYS A 490 -16.08 -7.02 16.85
C LYS A 490 -15.01 -5.95 16.72
N VAL A 491 -15.32 -4.86 16.04
CA VAL A 491 -14.49 -3.64 16.04
C VAL A 491 -14.72 -2.92 17.38
N ASN A 492 -13.66 -2.82 18.17
CA ASN A 492 -13.72 -2.14 19.46
C ASN A 492 -13.64 -0.62 19.25
N ALA A 493 -14.40 0.13 20.06
CA ALA A 493 -14.34 1.59 20.01
C ALA A 493 -12.92 2.06 20.39
N PRO A 494 -12.34 2.99 19.61
CA PRO A 494 -11.01 3.52 19.90
C PRO A 494 -10.99 4.19 21.28
N THR A 495 -9.90 3.99 22.01
CA THR A 495 -9.66 4.63 23.31
C THR A 495 -8.42 5.50 23.22
N VAL A 496 -8.52 6.75 23.68
CA VAL A 496 -7.40 7.68 23.82
C VAL A 496 -7.32 8.05 25.30
N ASP A 497 -6.16 7.86 25.94
CA ASP A 497 -5.93 8.07 27.37
C ASP A 497 -6.96 7.39 28.29
N GLY A 498 -7.30 6.14 27.97
CA GLY A 498 -8.28 5.34 28.72
C GLY A 498 -9.74 5.79 28.55
N LYS A 499 -10.01 6.86 27.78
CA LYS A 499 -11.36 7.32 27.47
C LYS A 499 -11.78 6.82 26.10
N ARG A 500 -13.00 6.30 26.01
CA ARG A 500 -13.61 5.96 24.71
C ARG A 500 -13.78 7.23 23.90
N VAL A 501 -13.17 7.28 22.72
CA VAL A 501 -13.44 8.34 21.77
C VAL A 501 -14.83 8.09 21.22
N GLY A 502 -15.75 9.03 21.45
CA GLY A 502 -17.14 8.88 21.05
C GLY A 502 -17.26 8.79 19.52
N VAL A 503 -17.36 7.57 19.00
CA VAL A 503 -17.70 7.26 17.59
C VAL A 503 -19.08 7.82 17.22
N TYR A 504 -19.88 8.24 18.19
CA TYR A 504 -21.28 8.64 18.06
C TYR A 504 -21.55 10.15 18.02
N CYS A 505 -20.55 11.00 17.87
CA CYS A 505 -20.72 12.46 17.80
C CYS A 505 -20.47 13.03 16.39
N GLY A 506 -21.16 12.50 15.36
CA GLY A 506 -21.31 13.15 14.05
C GLY A 506 -20.04 13.42 13.21
N ARG A 507 -18.85 13.05 13.71
CA ARG A 507 -17.57 13.05 12.99
C ARG A 507 -17.10 11.60 12.87
N GLY A 508 -17.71 10.86 11.94
CA GLY A 508 -17.53 9.43 11.80
C GLY A 508 -16.08 9.03 11.52
N ILE A 509 -15.58 8.02 12.23
CA ILE A 509 -14.37 7.29 11.84
C ILE A 509 -14.84 6.12 10.98
N SER A 510 -14.36 6.06 9.74
CA SER A 510 -14.65 4.98 8.80
C SER A 510 -13.58 3.90 8.92
N PHE A 511 -14.03 2.66 9.04
CA PHE A 511 -13.17 1.49 9.02
C PHE A 511 -13.57 0.59 7.86
N PHE A 512 -12.62 -0.25 7.43
CA PHE A 512 -12.82 -1.27 6.43
C PHE A 512 -12.33 -2.60 6.99
N LEU A 513 -13.07 -3.68 6.72
CA LEU A 513 -12.71 -5.01 7.17
C LEU A 513 -12.52 -5.92 5.97
N ARG A 514 -11.32 -6.49 5.85
CA ARG A 514 -10.93 -7.39 4.76
C ARG A 514 -10.50 -8.72 5.35
N VAL A 515 -10.91 -9.83 4.75
CA VAL A 515 -10.46 -11.17 5.15
C VAL A 515 -9.80 -11.84 3.96
N PHE A 516 -8.57 -12.30 4.15
CA PHE A 516 -7.78 -13.08 3.21
C PHE A 516 -7.77 -14.52 3.70
N ALA A 517 -8.48 -15.39 3.00
CA ALA A 517 -8.56 -16.80 3.38
C ALA A 517 -8.00 -17.69 2.26
N THR A 518 -7.34 -18.76 2.67
CA THR A 518 -6.92 -19.89 1.83
C THR A 518 -8.09 -20.80 1.45
N MET A 519 -9.30 -20.50 1.95
CA MET A 519 -10.52 -21.28 1.77
C MET A 519 -11.71 -20.37 1.44
N ASP A 520 -12.82 -20.97 0.99
CA ASP A 520 -14.07 -20.23 0.83
C ASP A 520 -14.61 -19.78 2.17
N ILE A 521 -14.99 -18.50 2.23
CA ILE A 521 -15.56 -17.89 3.42
C ILE A 521 -16.85 -17.16 3.07
N ARG A 522 -17.65 -16.87 4.10
CA ARG A 522 -18.70 -15.86 4.04
C ARG A 522 -18.46 -14.85 5.15
N LEU A 523 -18.44 -13.58 4.76
CA LEU A 523 -18.38 -12.43 5.65
C LEU A 523 -19.68 -11.65 5.47
N GLU A 524 -20.41 -11.40 6.57
CA GLU A 524 -21.66 -10.63 6.52
C GLU A 524 -21.88 -9.79 7.78
N GLU A 525 -22.64 -8.71 7.65
CA GLU A 525 -23.17 -8.01 8.81
C GLU A 525 -24.25 -8.87 9.49
N PRO A 526 -24.18 -9.11 10.81
CA PRO A 526 -25.13 -9.97 11.49
C PRO A 526 -26.52 -9.30 11.55
N SER A 527 -27.55 -10.04 11.16
CA SER A 527 -28.95 -9.59 11.26
C SER A 527 -29.49 -9.78 12.69
N VAL A 528 -29.19 -8.85 13.60
CA VAL A 528 -29.62 -8.90 15.02
C VAL A 528 -30.82 -7.99 15.30
N PRO A 529 -31.87 -8.45 16.02
CA PRO A 529 -33.09 -7.68 16.30
C PRO A 529 -32.87 -6.31 16.97
N ASP A 530 -31.88 -6.21 17.86
CA ASP A 530 -31.59 -4.99 18.63
C ASP A 530 -30.75 -3.96 17.88
N PHE A 531 -30.16 -4.35 16.75
CA PHE A 531 -29.31 -3.51 15.93
C PHE A 531 -30.08 -3.09 14.68
N ARG A 532 -31.00 -2.15 14.83
CA ARG A 532 -31.51 -1.38 13.69
C ARG A 532 -30.56 -0.22 13.43
N PRO A 533 -29.91 -0.12 12.26
CA PRO A 533 -29.11 1.05 11.94
C PRO A 533 -30.02 2.30 12.02
N LYS A 534 -29.69 3.25 12.90
CA LYS A 534 -30.42 4.52 13.07
C LYS A 534 -30.22 5.51 11.91
N PHE A 535 -29.48 5.10 10.88
CA PHE A 535 -29.13 5.89 9.72
C PHE A 535 -29.39 5.04 8.46
N PRO A 536 -29.81 5.65 7.34
CA PRO A 536 -30.10 4.89 6.14
C PRO A 536 -28.86 4.14 5.67
N VAL A 537 -28.90 2.82 5.77
CA VAL A 537 -28.04 1.92 5.01
C VAL A 537 -28.41 2.11 3.54
N GLY A 538 -27.41 2.22 2.67
CA GLY A 538 -27.61 2.39 1.23
C GLY A 538 -28.58 1.34 0.67
N THR A 539 -29.46 1.78 -0.21
CA THR A 539 -30.41 0.93 -0.93
C THR A 539 -29.70 0.12 -2.02
N ALA A 540 -29.89 -1.20 -2.04
CA ALA A 540 -29.62 -2.03 -3.20
C ALA A 540 -30.62 -1.68 -4.32
N ILE A 541 -30.12 -1.43 -5.54
CA ILE A 541 -30.98 -1.28 -6.72
C ILE A 541 -30.75 -2.52 -7.59
N ALA A 542 -31.78 -3.35 -7.71
CA ALA A 542 -31.82 -4.43 -8.68
C ALA A 542 -32.01 -3.84 -10.09
N PHE A 543 -31.26 -4.34 -11.06
CA PHE A 543 -31.64 -4.22 -12.47
C PHE A 543 -31.95 -5.63 -12.98
N PRO A 544 -33.12 -5.84 -13.61
CA PRO A 544 -33.38 -7.11 -14.26
C PRO A 544 -32.52 -7.21 -15.53
N GLN A 545 -31.78 -8.31 -15.67
CA GLN A 545 -31.43 -8.84 -16.98
C GLN A 545 -31.86 -10.30 -17.01
N THR A 546 -32.65 -10.61 -18.05
CA THR A 546 -32.91 -11.97 -18.49
C THR A 546 -31.73 -12.43 -19.34
N ASP A 547 -31.28 -13.65 -19.13
CA ASP A 547 -30.46 -14.33 -20.14
C ASP A 547 -31.29 -14.60 -21.42
N ASP A 548 -30.64 -15.10 -22.47
CA ASP A 548 -31.28 -15.39 -23.76
C ASP A 548 -32.37 -16.49 -23.68
N GLU A 549 -32.56 -17.11 -22.50
CA GLU A 549 -33.57 -18.13 -22.20
C GLU A 549 -34.61 -17.69 -21.16
N GLY A 550 -34.54 -16.44 -20.67
CA GLY A 550 -35.54 -15.84 -19.80
C GLY A 550 -35.42 -16.19 -18.30
N ASN A 551 -34.28 -16.69 -17.84
CA ASN A 551 -34.05 -16.98 -16.42
C ASN A 551 -33.33 -15.81 -15.73
N GLU A 552 -33.76 -15.49 -14.50
CA GLU A 552 -33.12 -14.49 -13.63
C GLU A 552 -31.99 -15.16 -12.80
N THR A 553 -30.75 -14.70 -12.93
CA THR A 553 -29.62 -15.14 -12.10
C THR A 553 -29.00 -13.98 -11.31
N GLU A 554 -28.77 -14.19 -10.02
CA GLU A 554 -28.28 -13.17 -9.07
C GLU A 554 -26.75 -13.00 -9.09
N ALA A 555 -26.29 -11.76 -9.20
CA ALA A 555 -24.91 -11.38 -8.87
C ALA A 555 -24.94 -10.13 -7.97
N TYR A 556 -24.20 -10.19 -6.86
CA TYR A 556 -24.15 -9.17 -5.82
C TYR A 556 -22.95 -8.23 -6.04
N VAL A 557 -23.19 -6.92 -6.11
CA VAL A 557 -22.13 -5.90 -6.09
C VAL A 557 -22.47 -4.86 -5.02
N CYS A 558 -21.55 -4.66 -4.07
CA CYS A 558 -21.64 -3.63 -3.04
C CYS A 558 -21.20 -2.27 -3.64
N ILE A 559 -22.02 -1.24 -3.46
CA ILE A 559 -21.62 0.17 -3.68
C ILE A 559 -22.02 0.92 -2.43
N LEU A 560 -21.05 1.44 -1.68
CA LEU A 560 -21.33 2.45 -0.67
C LEU A 560 -21.26 3.87 -1.23
N ARG A 561 -22.34 4.62 -0.95
CA ARG A 561 -22.37 6.08 -1.02
C ARG A 561 -22.01 6.64 0.36
N SER A 562 -21.03 7.53 0.41
CA SER A 562 -20.82 8.46 1.53
C SER A 562 -21.92 9.53 1.57
N TYR A 563 -22.43 9.84 2.76
CA TYR A 563 -23.29 11.00 3.01
C TYR A 563 -22.44 12.28 3.11
N ARG A 564 -22.70 13.20 2.17
CA ARG A 564 -22.37 14.63 2.12
C ARG A 564 -20.96 15.05 2.58
N ASP A 565 -20.15 15.36 1.57
CA ASP A 565 -19.25 16.51 1.58
C ASP A 565 -19.95 17.75 2.18
N MET A 566 -19.67 18.06 3.43
CA MET A 566 -19.66 19.45 3.88
C MET A 566 -18.28 19.99 3.55
N ALA A 567 -18.25 21.03 2.71
CA ALA A 567 -17.07 21.82 2.36
C ALA A 567 -16.13 22.05 3.56
N PRO A 568 -14.80 22.12 3.34
CA PRO A 568 -13.84 22.31 4.42
C PRO A 568 -14.09 23.66 5.09
N ASN A 569 -14.72 23.63 6.26
CA ASN A 569 -14.73 24.75 7.17
C ASN A 569 -13.46 24.66 7.98
N TYR A 570 -12.45 25.43 7.56
CA TYR A 570 -11.21 25.64 8.27
C TYR A 570 -11.49 26.05 9.72
N VAL A 571 -11.00 25.27 10.68
CA VAL A 571 -10.87 25.68 12.08
C VAL A 571 -9.38 25.75 12.35
N VAL A 572 -8.87 26.97 12.49
CA VAL A 572 -7.46 27.24 12.81
C VAL A 572 -7.31 27.18 14.32
N THR A 573 -6.51 26.24 14.82
CA THR A 573 -5.91 26.31 16.15
C THR A 573 -4.41 26.14 15.97
N ALA A 574 -3.66 27.19 16.24
CA ALA A 574 -2.20 27.16 16.21
C ALA A 574 -1.70 26.25 17.34
N ALA A 575 -0.82 25.32 17.00
CA ALA A 575 0.09 24.68 17.94
C ALA A 575 1.48 24.91 17.37
N ASP A 576 2.34 25.54 18.19
CA ASP A 576 3.76 25.70 17.92
C ASP A 576 4.50 24.65 18.75
N ASP A 577 5.51 24.06 18.15
CA ASP A 577 6.30 22.96 18.69
C ASP A 577 7.21 23.45 19.81
N ASP A 578 7.04 22.91 21.02
CA ASP A 578 8.19 22.36 21.73
C ASP A 578 7.78 21.44 22.89
N GLN A 579 8.65 20.47 23.16
CA GLN A 579 8.47 19.36 24.09
C GLN A 579 7.90 19.74 25.48
N ARG A 580 6.62 19.39 25.73
CA ARG A 580 6.04 18.80 26.97
C ARG A 580 4.52 19.06 27.05
N LYS A 581 3.77 18.03 27.44
CA LYS A 581 2.32 18.06 27.79
C LYS A 581 1.92 19.35 28.52
N HIS A 582 1.10 20.24 27.94
CA HIS A 582 0.32 21.24 28.69
C HIS A 582 -0.98 21.68 27.99
N ASP A 583 -2.04 21.82 28.80
CA ASP A 583 -3.36 22.34 28.43
C ASP A 583 -3.29 23.74 27.81
N VAL A 584 -4.04 23.97 26.72
CA VAL A 584 -4.20 25.29 26.08
C VAL A 584 -4.82 26.27 27.08
N THR A 585 -4.14 27.38 27.37
CA THR A 585 -4.65 28.39 28.30
C THR A 585 -5.76 29.24 27.68
N ALA A 586 -6.68 29.77 28.50
CA ALA A 586 -7.76 30.67 28.04
C ALA A 586 -7.23 31.94 27.33
N GLN A 587 -5.98 32.32 27.60
CA GLN A 587 -5.30 33.46 26.98
C GLN A 587 -4.97 33.17 25.50
N GLN A 588 -4.44 31.98 25.20
CA GLN A 588 -4.08 31.56 23.83
C GLN A 588 -5.32 31.42 22.93
N MET A 589 -6.47 30.99 23.50
CA MET A 589 -7.74 30.99 22.78
C MET A 589 -8.23 32.40 22.42
N LYS A 590 -8.02 33.40 23.30
CA LYS A 590 -8.37 34.80 23.01
C LYS A 590 -7.51 35.38 21.89
N GLU A 591 -6.23 35.05 21.87
CA GLU A 591 -5.29 35.52 20.85
C GLU A 591 -5.59 34.90 19.48
N GLY A 592 -5.88 33.60 19.42
CA GLY A 592 -6.36 32.94 18.20
C GLY A 592 -7.68 33.54 17.66
N ALA A 593 -8.63 33.84 18.54
CA ALA A 593 -9.88 34.50 18.17
C ALA A 593 -9.67 35.94 17.66
N ALA A 594 -8.69 36.67 18.20
CA ALA A 594 -8.33 38.00 17.73
C ALA A 594 -7.70 37.95 16.32
N CYS A 595 -6.79 37.00 16.09
CA CYS A 595 -6.16 36.77 14.78
C CYS A 595 -7.20 36.40 13.71
N TYR A 596 -8.14 35.49 14.02
CA TYR A 596 -9.25 35.14 13.13
C TYR A 596 -10.09 36.37 12.74
N LYS A 597 -10.47 37.20 13.72
CA LYS A 597 -11.23 38.44 13.46
C LYS A 597 -10.48 39.40 12.55
N GLN A 598 -9.16 39.50 12.71
CA GLN A 598 -8.32 40.37 11.89
C GLN A 598 -8.21 39.87 10.44
N LEU A 599 -8.08 38.55 10.24
CA LEU A 599 -8.06 37.92 8.92
C LEU A 599 -9.42 38.01 8.19
N VAL A 600 -10.53 37.94 8.93
CA VAL A 600 -11.87 38.21 8.42
C VAL A 600 -12.03 39.67 8.01
N ALA A 601 -11.56 40.62 8.83
CA ALA A 601 -11.61 42.05 8.53
C ALA A 601 -10.76 42.42 7.30
N GLN A 602 -9.66 41.71 7.06
CA GLN A 602 -8.81 41.87 5.87
C GLN A 602 -9.37 41.18 4.62
N GLY A 603 -10.54 40.53 4.69
CA GLY A 603 -11.14 39.80 3.56
C GLY A 603 -10.38 38.53 3.15
N LYS A 604 -9.37 38.13 3.94
CA LYS A 604 -8.55 36.93 3.69
C LYS A 604 -9.25 35.64 4.15
N LEU A 605 -10.19 35.76 5.08
CA LEU A 605 -11.12 34.70 5.50
C LEU A 605 -12.55 35.20 5.37
N LYS A 606 -13.48 34.32 4.99
CA LYS A 606 -14.92 34.63 5.07
C LYS A 606 -15.35 34.52 6.53
N ALA A 607 -16.07 35.53 7.03
CA ALA A 607 -16.76 35.43 8.31
C ALA A 607 -17.77 34.27 8.24
N ARG A 608 -17.58 33.25 9.08
CA ARG A 608 -18.63 32.31 9.46
C ARG A 608 -18.78 32.33 10.97
#